data_AF-A0A0K0DB38-F1
#
_entry.id   AF-A0A0K0DB38-F1
#
_cell.length_a   1.000
_cell.length_b   1.000
_cell.length_c   1.000
_cell.angle_alpha   90.00
_cell.angle_beta   90.00
_cell.angle_gamma   90.00
#
_symmetry.space_group_name_H-M   'P 1'
#
loop_
_entity.id
_entity.type
_entity.pdbx_description
1 polymer ?
#
loop_
_entity_poly.entity_id
_entity_poly.type
_entity_poly.pdbx_seq_one_letter_code
_entity_poly.pdbx_strand_id
1 'polypeptide(L)'
;MEHWKMGARVFIGPEMNCRTEATMAAAQNLPIISYKCKDQTVSDKKKSQRGGTIRLHVRCLPRYNTFARTVPAETDIVKAFIALCREYKWKKFTVIYEEHPAHEELYQALQNAHLEPSDIRYSVQNVSKVVRFSEVQSEKLIDSVIEQTKDITRFMYITVYVTFGNVRLFRKILMSMGKLGLTDSQQYLLIYLDADYNWLNVYHAMNNHFFRSHLNCAVQDTMIDLQSSWDVSNSSDHRIIGYSRAALAIIPTPVELNSERCR
;
A
#
# COMPACT_ATOMS: atom_id res chain seq x y z
N MET A 1 7.89 -31.12 6.31
CA MET A 1 8.92 -30.71 7.29
C MET A 1 9.89 -31.85 7.55
N GLU A 2 10.63 -32.28 6.53
CA GLU A 2 11.67 -33.31 6.71
C GLU A 2 13.00 -32.69 7.16
N HIS A 3 13.31 -31.48 6.70
CA HIS A 3 14.50 -30.73 7.11
C HIS A 3 14.60 -30.46 8.62
N TRP A 4 13.46 -30.29 9.31
CA TRP A 4 13.44 -30.21 10.79
C TRP A 4 13.94 -31.50 11.43
N LYS A 5 13.50 -32.66 10.92
CA LYS A 5 13.97 -33.98 11.39
C LYS A 5 15.46 -34.19 11.09
N MET A 6 15.99 -33.54 10.07
CA MET A 6 17.42 -33.54 9.70
C MET A 6 18.26 -32.54 10.52
N GLY A 7 17.67 -31.80 11.47
CA GLY A 7 18.40 -30.93 12.39
C GLY A 7 18.40 -29.44 12.04
N ALA A 8 17.61 -28.99 11.05
CA ALA A 8 17.42 -27.56 10.78
C ALA A 8 16.92 -26.85 12.05
N ARG A 9 17.45 -25.67 12.39
CA ARG A 9 17.09 -24.93 13.61
C ARG A 9 16.25 -23.68 13.37
N VAL A 10 16.31 -23.13 12.17
CA VAL A 10 15.64 -21.88 11.77
C VAL A 10 15.18 -22.04 10.32
N PHE A 11 14.03 -21.46 9.99
CA PHE A 11 13.50 -21.40 8.64
C PHE A 11 13.52 -19.95 8.12
N ILE A 12 13.95 -19.77 6.87
CA ILE A 12 13.94 -18.47 6.18
C ILE A 12 12.86 -18.51 5.10
N GLY A 13 12.05 -17.45 5.01
CA GLY A 13 10.76 -17.44 4.34
C GLY A 13 9.61 -17.41 5.35
N PRO A 14 8.34 -17.50 4.92
CA PRO A 14 7.86 -17.55 3.53
C PRO A 14 7.65 -16.19 2.88
N GLU A 15 7.26 -16.24 1.62
CA GLU A 15 6.78 -15.08 0.88
C GLU A 15 5.28 -14.82 1.07
N MET A 16 4.41 -15.77 0.68
CA MET A 16 2.96 -15.50 0.55
C MET A 16 2.13 -15.93 1.76
N ASN A 17 2.26 -17.18 2.21
CA ASN A 17 1.37 -17.77 3.22
C ASN A 17 1.89 -17.59 4.66
N CYS A 18 2.38 -16.39 4.97
CA CYS A 18 3.08 -16.15 6.24
C CYS A 18 2.22 -16.37 7.48
N ARG A 19 0.92 -16.09 7.42
CA ARG A 19 0.01 -16.34 8.55
C ARG A 19 -0.07 -17.83 8.91
N THR A 20 -0.19 -18.69 7.90
CA THR A 20 -0.30 -20.15 8.07
C THR A 20 1.02 -20.72 8.54
N GLU A 21 2.11 -20.40 7.85
CA GLU A 21 3.43 -20.96 8.18
C GLU A 21 3.96 -20.46 9.53
N ALA A 22 3.73 -19.19 9.88
CA ALA A 22 4.05 -18.68 11.21
C ALA A 22 3.28 -19.42 12.31
N THR A 23 2.00 -19.75 12.05
CA THR A 23 1.19 -20.53 13.00
C THR A 23 1.72 -21.96 13.14
N MET A 24 2.12 -22.60 12.04
CA MET A 24 2.71 -23.94 12.05
C MET A 24 4.08 -23.96 12.75
N ALA A 25 4.92 -22.96 12.50
CA ALA A 25 6.21 -22.79 13.12
C ALA A 25 6.08 -22.55 14.64
N ALA A 26 5.15 -21.69 15.06
CA ALA A 26 4.85 -21.44 16.47
C ALA A 26 4.37 -22.71 17.20
N ALA A 27 3.55 -23.55 16.55
CA ALA A 27 3.07 -24.81 17.12
C ALA A 27 4.21 -25.82 17.40
N GLN A 28 5.31 -25.74 16.66
CA GLN A 28 6.49 -26.58 16.84
C GLN A 28 7.65 -25.85 17.55
N ASN A 29 7.41 -24.62 18.02
CA ASN A 29 8.42 -23.75 18.63
C ASN A 29 9.67 -23.55 17.73
N LEU A 30 9.42 -23.34 16.43
CA LEU A 30 10.45 -23.14 15.41
C LEU A 30 10.58 -21.67 15.03
N PRO A 31 11.79 -21.08 15.15
CA PRO A 31 12.07 -19.75 14.62
C PRO A 31 11.89 -19.72 13.10
N ILE A 32 11.13 -18.73 12.62
CA ILE A 32 10.93 -18.47 11.20
C ILE A 32 11.11 -16.98 10.89
N ILE A 33 11.85 -16.68 9.83
CA ILE A 33 12.17 -15.29 9.42
C ILE A 33 11.71 -15.06 8.00
N SER A 34 10.66 -14.26 7.80
CA SER A 34 10.17 -13.90 6.47
C SER A 34 10.89 -12.66 5.91
N TYR A 35 11.29 -12.72 4.64
CA TYR A 35 11.89 -11.59 3.94
C TYR A 35 10.89 -10.78 3.09
N LYS A 36 9.60 -11.13 3.08
CA LYS A 36 8.61 -10.51 2.18
C LYS A 36 7.19 -10.37 2.75
N CYS A 37 6.89 -10.98 3.89
CA CYS A 37 5.56 -10.90 4.50
C CYS A 37 5.28 -9.52 5.12
N LYS A 38 4.40 -8.76 4.47
CA LYS A 38 3.91 -7.46 4.97
C LYS A 38 2.63 -7.52 5.80
N ASP A 39 2.00 -8.70 5.97
CA ASP A 39 0.73 -8.87 6.70
C ASP A 39 0.83 -8.28 8.13
N GLN A 40 -0.09 -7.38 8.49
CA GLN A 40 -0.07 -6.75 9.81
C GLN A 40 -0.37 -7.76 10.93
N THR A 41 -1.18 -8.77 10.65
CA THR A 41 -1.68 -9.71 11.67
C THR A 41 -0.59 -10.57 12.30
N VAL A 42 0.49 -10.86 11.58
CA VAL A 42 1.64 -11.61 12.14
C VAL A 42 2.47 -10.77 13.13
N SER A 43 2.20 -9.46 13.21
CA SER A 43 2.79 -8.56 14.21
C SER A 43 2.14 -8.73 15.59
N ASP A 44 0.96 -9.37 15.68
CA ASP A 44 0.25 -9.56 16.94
C ASP A 44 0.95 -10.59 17.84
N LYS A 45 1.85 -10.09 18.69
CA LYS A 45 2.48 -10.85 19.77
C LYS A 45 1.57 -10.99 21.02
N LYS A 46 0.27 -10.77 20.87
CA LYS A 46 -0.68 -10.98 21.96
C LYS A 46 -0.77 -12.48 22.28
N LYS A 47 -0.90 -12.81 23.56
CA LYS A 47 -1.15 -14.18 24.01
C LYS A 47 -2.44 -14.66 23.35
N SER A 48 -2.44 -15.89 22.81
CA SER A 48 -3.67 -16.51 22.30
C SER A 48 -4.68 -16.59 23.45
N GLN A 49 -5.66 -15.68 23.48
CA GLN A 49 -6.75 -15.72 24.44
C GLN A 49 -7.68 -16.85 24.03
N ARG A 50 -7.39 -18.08 24.46
CA ARG A 50 -8.46 -19.07 24.61
C ARG A 50 -9.27 -18.65 25.83
N GLY A 51 -10.41 -18.01 25.58
CA GLY A 51 -11.48 -17.90 26.55
C GLY A 51 -11.89 -19.30 26.98
N GLY A 52 -11.70 -19.62 28.25
CA GLY A 52 -12.00 -20.92 28.82
C GLY A 52 -11.56 -20.97 30.27
N THR A 53 -12.53 -20.90 31.16
CA THR A 53 -12.40 -20.96 32.62
C THR A 53 -11.98 -22.36 33.07
N ILE A 54 -10.79 -22.82 32.68
CA ILE A 54 -10.20 -24.07 33.19
C ILE A 54 -8.74 -23.79 33.53
N ARG A 55 -8.43 -23.85 34.83
CA ARG A 55 -7.09 -23.70 35.42
C ARG A 55 -6.21 -24.91 35.07
N LEU A 56 -5.92 -25.13 33.79
CA LEU A 56 -4.81 -25.96 33.38
C LEU A 56 -3.61 -25.04 33.14
N HIS A 57 -2.47 -25.33 33.75
CA HIS A 57 -1.18 -24.62 33.59
C HIS A 57 -0.59 -24.78 32.17
N VAL A 58 -1.39 -24.53 31.13
CA VAL A 58 -0.94 -24.50 29.73
C VAL A 58 -0.41 -23.10 29.48
N ARG A 59 0.91 -22.95 29.36
CA ARG A 59 1.54 -21.69 28.93
C ARG A 59 0.95 -21.28 27.58
N CYS A 60 0.03 -20.32 27.57
CA CYS A 60 -0.42 -19.66 26.34
C CYS A 60 0.72 -18.80 25.79
N LEU A 61 1.46 -19.37 24.83
CA LEU A 61 2.47 -18.63 24.08
C LEU A 61 1.79 -17.56 23.19
N PRO A 62 2.48 -16.43 22.92
CA PRO A 62 2.05 -15.47 21.89
C PRO A 62 1.78 -16.16 20.57
N ARG A 63 0.73 -15.74 19.84
CA ARG A 63 0.28 -16.39 18.59
C ARG A 63 1.41 -16.52 17.54
N TYR A 64 2.30 -15.53 17.50
CA TYR A 64 3.44 -15.45 16.58
C TYR A 64 4.75 -15.23 17.34
N ASN A 65 4.99 -15.97 18.41
CA ASN A 65 6.18 -15.82 19.25
C ASN A 65 7.51 -16.17 18.57
N THR A 66 7.49 -17.04 17.56
CA THR A 66 8.69 -17.49 16.83
C THR A 66 8.84 -16.85 15.45
N PHE A 67 7.96 -15.91 15.08
CA PHE A 67 8.00 -15.23 13.79
C PHE A 67 8.77 -13.91 13.88
N ALA A 68 9.68 -13.71 12.93
CA ALA A 68 10.32 -12.43 12.65
C ALA A 68 10.22 -12.12 11.15
N ARG A 69 10.40 -10.85 10.79
CA ARG A 69 10.49 -10.43 9.39
C ARG A 69 11.47 -9.31 9.20
N THR A 70 12.05 -9.24 8.00
CA THR A 70 12.99 -8.17 7.61
C THR A 70 12.30 -7.03 6.85
N VAL A 71 11.02 -7.17 6.55
CA VAL A 71 10.19 -6.12 5.94
C VAL A 71 9.26 -5.49 6.99
N PRO A 72 9.00 -4.17 6.92
CA PRO A 72 7.95 -3.52 7.70
C PRO A 72 6.56 -4.10 7.46
N ALA A 73 5.64 -3.78 8.36
CA ALA A 73 4.24 -4.08 8.14
C ALA A 73 3.66 -3.19 7.05
N GLU A 74 2.60 -3.66 6.38
CA GLU A 74 1.85 -2.85 5.43
C GLU A 74 1.32 -1.55 6.07
N THR A 75 0.94 -1.59 7.35
CA THR A 75 0.47 -0.41 8.08
C THR A 75 1.57 0.60 8.42
N ASP A 76 2.85 0.23 8.37
CA ASP A 76 3.95 1.14 8.69
C ASP A 76 4.08 2.28 7.67
N ILE A 77 3.61 2.09 6.43
CA ILE A 77 3.57 3.14 5.40
C ILE A 77 2.73 4.35 5.80
N VAL A 78 1.73 4.15 6.67
CA VAL A 78 0.89 5.22 7.21
C VAL A 78 1.73 6.22 8.01
N LYS A 79 2.78 5.76 8.71
CA LYS A 79 3.65 6.66 9.47
C LYS A 79 4.38 7.63 8.54
N ALA A 80 4.86 7.16 7.39
CA ALA A 80 5.50 8.01 6.39
C ALA A 80 4.49 9.02 5.80
N PHE A 81 3.27 8.57 5.49
CA PHE A 81 2.20 9.45 5.05
C PHE A 81 1.86 10.54 6.07
N ILE A 82 1.69 10.18 7.35
CA ILE A 82 1.38 11.14 8.41
C ILE A 82 2.53 12.12 8.65
N ALA A 83 3.78 11.66 8.57
CA ALA A 83 4.96 12.53 8.65
C ALA A 83 4.95 13.57 7.51
N LEU A 84 4.64 13.15 6.28
CA LEU A 84 4.49 14.04 5.14
C LEU A 84 3.36 15.06 5.37
N CYS A 85 2.18 14.60 5.80
CA CYS A 85 1.07 15.50 6.10
C CYS A 85 1.38 16.50 7.22
N ARG A 86 2.21 16.11 8.19
CA ARG A 86 2.67 17.00 9.27
C ARG A 86 3.57 18.11 8.73
N GLU A 87 4.53 17.77 7.87
CA GLU A 87 5.47 18.73 7.27
C GLU A 87 4.72 19.80 6.44
N TYR A 88 3.80 19.36 5.59
CA TYR A 88 3.02 20.25 4.71
C TYR A 88 1.73 20.76 5.34
N LYS A 89 1.47 20.44 6.62
CA LYS A 89 0.27 20.84 7.38
C LYS A 89 -1.05 20.45 6.68
N TRP A 90 -1.05 19.35 5.92
CA TRP A 90 -2.26 18.80 5.31
C TRP A 90 -3.11 18.07 6.35
N LYS A 91 -4.33 18.57 6.58
CA LYS A 91 -5.22 18.05 7.62
C LYS A 91 -6.44 17.32 7.08
N LYS A 92 -6.75 17.48 5.79
CA LYS A 92 -7.97 16.93 5.18
C LYS A 92 -7.58 16.15 3.93
N PHE A 93 -8.14 14.96 3.79
CA PHE A 93 -7.92 14.13 2.61
C PHE A 93 -9.13 13.28 2.28
N THR A 94 -9.23 12.89 1.01
CA THR A 94 -10.24 11.98 0.47
C THR A 94 -9.56 10.66 0.14
N VAL A 95 -10.11 9.54 0.58
CA VAL A 95 -9.51 8.21 0.39
C VAL A 95 -10.29 7.43 -0.66
N ILE A 96 -9.59 6.87 -1.63
CA ILE A 96 -10.16 5.99 -2.66
C ILE A 96 -9.33 4.71 -2.69
N TYR A 97 -9.94 3.55 -2.48
CA TYR A 97 -9.21 2.28 -2.48
C TYR A 97 -10.06 1.11 -2.98
N GLU A 98 -9.40 0.05 -3.41
CA GLU A 98 -10.05 -1.20 -3.83
C GLU A 98 -10.42 -2.05 -2.61
N GLU A 99 -11.62 -2.63 -2.60
CA GLU A 99 -12.09 -3.51 -1.53
C GLU A 99 -11.24 -4.79 -1.45
N HIS A 100 -10.35 -4.85 -0.47
CA HIS A 100 -9.53 -6.01 -0.14
C HIS A 100 -9.21 -5.99 1.36
N PRO A 101 -9.16 -7.15 2.06
CA PRO A 101 -8.91 -7.18 3.51
C PRO A 101 -7.65 -6.43 3.95
N ALA A 102 -6.56 -6.56 3.19
CA ALA A 102 -5.30 -5.86 3.46
C ALA A 102 -5.43 -4.34 3.37
N HIS A 103 -6.19 -3.83 2.39
CA HIS A 103 -6.43 -2.40 2.24
C HIS A 103 -7.37 -1.86 3.32
N GLU A 104 -8.30 -2.67 3.82
CA GLU A 104 -9.14 -2.30 4.95
C GLU A 104 -8.29 -2.17 6.23
N GLU A 105 -7.36 -3.08 6.48
CA GLU A 105 -6.41 -2.96 7.60
C GLU A 105 -5.56 -1.68 7.49
N LEU A 106 -5.11 -1.33 6.28
CA LEU A 106 -4.38 -0.10 6.02
C LEU A 106 -5.25 1.16 6.27
N TYR A 107 -6.50 1.14 5.82
CA TYR A 107 -7.46 2.21 6.09
C TYR A 107 -7.75 2.37 7.59
N GLN A 108 -7.91 1.26 8.31
CA GLN A 108 -8.07 1.26 9.77
C GLN A 108 -6.82 1.83 10.46
N ALA A 109 -5.61 1.51 9.98
CA ALA A 109 -4.39 2.11 10.50
C ALA A 109 -4.34 3.63 10.27
N LEU A 110 -4.82 4.12 9.12
CA LEU A 110 -4.96 5.54 8.83
C LEU A 110 -5.98 6.22 9.76
N GLN A 111 -7.11 5.56 10.03
CA GLN A 111 -8.11 6.03 11.01
C GLN A 111 -7.56 6.02 12.43
N ASN A 112 -6.76 5.04 12.83
CA ASN A 112 -6.17 4.98 14.16
C ASN A 112 -5.05 6.01 14.34
N ALA A 113 -4.29 6.31 13.29
CA ALA A 113 -3.30 7.38 13.30
C ALA A 113 -3.92 8.76 13.53
N HIS A 114 -5.22 8.93 13.24
CA HIS A 114 -5.99 10.12 13.62
C HIS A 114 -6.18 10.28 15.14
N LEU A 115 -6.18 9.16 15.88
CA LEU A 115 -6.54 9.08 17.30
C LEU A 115 -5.33 9.19 18.24
N GLU A 116 -4.11 9.14 17.69
CA GLU A 116 -2.91 9.39 18.49
C GLU A 116 -2.97 10.81 19.08
N PRO A 117 -2.55 11.00 20.35
CA PRO A 117 -2.67 12.26 21.10
C PRO A 117 -1.70 13.35 20.62
N SER A 118 -1.53 13.47 19.30
CA SER A 118 -0.89 14.60 18.65
C SER A 118 -1.89 15.75 18.50
N ASP A 119 -1.39 16.98 18.63
CA ASP A 119 -2.17 18.24 18.58
C ASP A 119 -2.92 18.48 17.24
N ILE A 120 -2.75 17.59 16.25
CA ILE A 120 -3.23 17.75 14.88
C ILE A 120 -4.23 16.65 14.56
N ARG A 121 -5.52 17.02 14.45
CA ARG A 121 -6.58 16.10 13.99
C ARG A 121 -6.65 16.05 12.47
N TYR A 122 -6.38 14.87 11.89
CA TYR A 122 -6.45 14.58 10.45
C TYR A 122 -7.83 14.10 9.97
N SER A 123 -8.64 14.93 9.31
CA SER A 123 -10.00 14.56 8.92
C SER A 123 -10.09 13.88 7.55
N VAL A 124 -10.60 12.65 7.52
CA VAL A 124 -11.05 11.97 6.30
C VAL A 124 -12.39 12.60 5.87
N GLN A 125 -12.45 13.23 4.71
CA GLN A 125 -13.65 13.92 4.22
C GLN A 125 -14.63 12.97 3.53
N ASN A 126 -14.09 12.09 2.67
CA ASN A 126 -14.87 11.10 1.95
C ASN A 126 -14.04 9.84 1.75
N VAL A 127 -14.71 8.70 1.67
CA VAL A 127 -14.15 7.37 1.48
C VAL A 127 -14.92 6.69 0.37
N SER A 128 -14.22 6.36 -0.72
CA SER A 128 -14.82 5.63 -1.84
C SER A 128 -14.16 4.27 -1.98
N LYS A 129 -14.94 3.22 -1.75
CA LYS A 129 -14.50 1.83 -1.93
C LYS A 129 -14.88 1.36 -3.33
N VAL A 130 -13.91 0.88 -4.09
CA VAL A 130 -14.12 0.30 -5.42
C VAL A 130 -14.17 -1.22 -5.28
N VAL A 131 -15.34 -1.81 -5.53
CA VAL A 131 -15.50 -3.27 -5.53
C VAL A 131 -14.82 -3.82 -6.78
N ARG A 132 -13.67 -4.50 -6.59
CA ARG A 132 -12.85 -5.14 -7.64
C ARG A 132 -12.61 -4.25 -8.86
N PHE A 133 -11.45 -3.60 -8.90
CA PHE A 133 -11.14 -2.65 -9.97
C PHE A 133 -11.08 -3.36 -11.34
N SER A 134 -11.89 -2.86 -12.28
CA SER A 134 -11.86 -3.23 -13.69
C SER A 134 -11.86 -1.97 -14.53
N GLU A 135 -10.93 -1.84 -15.47
CA GLU A 135 -10.77 -0.62 -16.28
C GLU A 135 -12.05 -0.24 -17.03
N VAL A 136 -12.84 -1.24 -17.44
CA VAL A 136 -14.07 -1.05 -18.22
C VAL A 136 -15.27 -0.69 -17.36
N GLN A 137 -15.40 -1.31 -16.18
CA GLN A 137 -16.58 -1.15 -15.32
C GLN A 137 -16.41 -0.01 -14.30
N SER A 138 -15.19 0.19 -13.82
CA SER A 138 -14.87 1.17 -12.77
C SER A 138 -14.60 2.57 -13.31
N GLU A 139 -14.49 2.76 -14.63
CA GLU A 139 -14.23 4.08 -15.24
C GLU A 139 -15.29 5.11 -14.87
N LYS A 140 -16.58 4.79 -15.10
CA LYS A 140 -17.69 5.70 -14.77
C LYS A 140 -17.78 5.99 -13.26
N LEU A 141 -17.47 4.99 -12.44
CA LEU A 141 -17.47 5.13 -10.98
C LEU A 141 -16.39 6.09 -10.52
N ILE A 142 -15.17 5.97 -11.04
CA ILE A 142 -14.06 6.86 -10.66
C ILE A 142 -14.31 8.29 -11.14
N ASP A 143 -14.78 8.45 -12.37
CA ASP A 143 -15.10 9.76 -12.93
C ASP A 143 -16.18 10.46 -12.09
N SER A 144 -17.26 9.75 -11.73
CA SER A 144 -18.31 10.29 -10.85
C SER A 144 -17.85 10.60 -9.43
N VAL A 145 -16.99 9.77 -8.83
CA VAL A 145 -16.41 10.03 -7.51
C VAL A 145 -15.57 11.31 -7.53
N ILE A 146 -14.74 11.49 -8.57
CA ILE A 146 -13.92 12.70 -8.72
C ILE A 146 -14.81 13.91 -8.95
N GLU A 147 -15.82 13.81 -9.81
CA GLU A 147 -16.78 14.89 -10.05
C GLU A 147 -17.54 15.33 -8.79
N GLN A 148 -17.93 14.38 -7.92
CA GLN A 148 -18.62 14.69 -6.67
C GLN A 148 -17.68 15.26 -5.60
N THR A 149 -16.43 14.81 -5.57
CA THR A 149 -15.46 15.20 -4.53
C THR A 149 -14.63 16.43 -4.88
N LYS A 150 -14.61 16.84 -6.15
CA LYS A 150 -13.82 17.99 -6.62
C LYS A 150 -14.20 19.28 -5.91
N ASP A 151 -15.49 19.44 -5.55
CA ASP A 151 -16.06 20.67 -4.99
C ASP A 151 -16.08 20.67 -3.46
N ILE A 152 -16.27 19.49 -2.84
CA ILE A 152 -16.31 19.31 -1.37
C ILE A 152 -14.97 19.71 -0.72
N THR A 153 -13.88 19.62 -1.48
CA THR A 153 -12.53 19.79 -0.98
C THR A 153 -11.93 21.19 -1.24
N ARG A 154 -12.63 22.08 -1.95
CA ARG A 154 -12.15 23.40 -2.43
C ARG A 154 -11.92 24.47 -1.36
N PHE A 155 -12.09 24.17 -0.07
CA PHE A 155 -12.00 25.20 0.96
C PHE A 155 -10.54 25.42 1.41
N MET A 156 -9.91 26.41 0.76
CA MET A 156 -8.72 27.17 1.20
C MET A 156 -7.35 26.46 1.23
N TYR A 157 -7.28 25.15 0.99
CA TYR A 157 -6.03 24.37 1.03
C TYR A 157 -5.98 23.33 -0.10
N ILE A 158 -4.78 22.80 -0.39
CA ILE A 158 -4.58 21.73 -1.37
C ILE A 158 -5.45 20.51 -1.02
N THR A 159 -6.23 20.03 -1.98
CA THR A 159 -7.01 18.80 -1.86
C THR A 159 -6.10 17.60 -2.06
N VAL A 160 -5.98 16.78 -1.02
CA VAL A 160 -5.19 15.54 -1.08
C VAL A 160 -6.12 14.35 -1.31
N TYR A 161 -5.97 13.69 -2.45
CA TYR A 161 -6.53 12.38 -2.73
C TYR A 161 -5.52 11.31 -2.33
N VAL A 162 -5.95 10.31 -1.55
CA VAL A 162 -5.10 9.20 -1.11
C VAL A 162 -5.65 7.92 -1.71
N THR A 163 -4.80 7.16 -2.38
CA THR A 163 -5.16 5.85 -2.93
C THR A 163 -4.10 4.81 -2.58
N PHE A 164 -4.51 3.56 -2.44
CA PHE A 164 -3.61 2.45 -2.16
C PHE A 164 -4.16 1.14 -2.72
N GLY A 165 -3.28 0.16 -2.87
CA GLY A 165 -3.59 -1.13 -3.47
C GLY A 165 -3.22 -1.17 -4.94
N ASN A 166 -4.20 -1.28 -5.83
CA ASN A 166 -3.95 -1.54 -7.25
C ASN A 166 -3.42 -0.30 -8.00
N VAL A 167 -2.22 -0.42 -8.60
CA VAL A 167 -1.60 0.67 -9.37
C VAL A 167 -2.44 1.10 -10.58
N ARG A 168 -3.27 0.21 -11.13
CA ARG A 168 -4.17 0.55 -12.23
C ARG A 168 -5.28 1.51 -11.78
N LEU A 169 -5.76 1.38 -10.54
CA LEU A 169 -6.70 2.33 -9.94
C LEU A 169 -6.04 3.72 -9.83
N PHE A 170 -4.80 3.79 -9.34
CA PHE A 170 -4.03 5.04 -9.28
C PHE A 170 -3.89 5.70 -10.65
N ARG A 171 -3.46 4.96 -11.68
CA ARG A 171 -3.36 5.46 -13.06
C ARG A 171 -4.69 6.00 -13.56
N LYS A 172 -5.79 5.30 -13.25
CA LYS A 172 -7.12 5.69 -13.70
C LYS A 172 -7.58 7.00 -13.05
N ILE A 173 -7.39 7.14 -11.74
CA ILE A 173 -7.68 8.37 -11.00
C ILE A 173 -6.86 9.53 -11.59
N LEU A 174 -5.56 9.32 -11.80
CA LEU A 174 -4.67 10.34 -12.37
C LEU A 174 -5.12 10.81 -13.77
N MET A 175 -5.52 9.86 -14.62
CA MET A 175 -6.05 10.18 -15.95
C MET A 175 -7.37 10.94 -15.89
N SER A 176 -8.27 10.58 -14.98
CA SER A 176 -9.56 11.27 -14.81
C SER A 176 -9.38 12.69 -14.27
N MET A 177 -8.51 12.87 -13.27
CA MET A 177 -8.11 14.19 -12.77
C MET A 177 -7.51 15.07 -13.87
N GLY A 178 -6.65 14.49 -14.72
CA GLY A 178 -6.05 15.19 -15.86
C GLY A 178 -7.07 15.59 -16.93
N LYS A 179 -8.02 14.71 -17.27
CA LYS A 179 -9.12 15.04 -18.20
C LYS A 179 -9.99 16.20 -17.70
N LEU A 180 -10.16 16.32 -16.39
CA LEU A 180 -10.91 17.40 -15.74
C LEU A 180 -10.08 18.67 -15.50
N GLY A 181 -8.79 18.69 -15.91
CA GLY A 181 -7.90 19.84 -15.71
C GLY A 181 -7.48 20.07 -14.25
N LEU A 182 -7.70 19.10 -13.37
CA LEU A 182 -7.40 19.24 -11.94
C LEU A 182 -5.89 19.22 -11.68
N THR A 183 -5.12 18.54 -12.52
CA THR A 183 -3.66 18.38 -12.40
C THR A 183 -2.89 19.67 -12.68
N ASP A 184 -3.45 20.59 -13.46
CA ASP A 184 -2.76 21.83 -13.86
C ASP A 184 -2.93 22.94 -12.82
N SER A 185 -4.00 22.86 -12.03
CA SER A 185 -4.40 23.91 -11.09
C SER A 185 -3.51 24.04 -9.85
N GLN A 186 -2.56 23.11 -9.62
CA GLN A 186 -1.75 22.98 -8.38
C GLN A 186 -2.55 22.93 -7.07
N GLN A 187 -3.88 22.79 -7.16
CA GLN A 187 -4.79 22.75 -6.01
C GLN A 187 -5.11 21.32 -5.59
N TYR A 188 -4.75 20.33 -6.42
CA TYR A 188 -5.03 18.92 -6.18
C TYR A 188 -3.74 18.12 -6.19
N LEU A 189 -3.61 17.19 -5.25
CA LEU A 189 -2.50 16.26 -5.13
C LEU A 189 -3.04 14.84 -4.98
N LEU A 190 -2.56 13.93 -5.82
CA LEU A 190 -2.85 12.50 -5.73
C LEU A 190 -1.68 11.78 -5.06
N ILE A 191 -1.90 11.24 -3.87
CA ILE A 191 -0.93 10.46 -3.13
C ILE A 191 -1.26 8.97 -3.26
N TYR A 192 -0.30 8.19 -3.74
CA TYR A 192 -0.39 6.73 -3.78
C TYR A 192 0.48 6.11 -2.69
N LEU A 193 -0.11 5.24 -1.87
CA LEU A 193 0.61 4.44 -0.89
C LEU A 193 0.71 3.01 -1.43
N ASP A 194 1.93 2.57 -1.70
CA ASP A 194 2.22 1.18 -2.07
C ASP A 194 3.18 0.58 -1.06
N ALA A 195 2.70 -0.43 -0.33
CA ALA A 195 3.45 -1.13 0.70
C ALA A 195 4.28 -2.31 0.18
N ASP A 196 4.37 -2.49 -1.14
CA ASP A 196 5.17 -3.56 -1.73
C ASP A 196 6.66 -3.26 -1.69
N TYR A 197 7.44 -4.25 -1.24
CA TYR A 197 8.90 -4.22 -1.11
C TYR A 197 9.63 -4.77 -2.34
N ASN A 198 8.98 -4.79 -3.50
CA ASN A 198 9.51 -5.43 -4.71
C ASN A 198 10.47 -4.52 -5.50
N TRP A 199 10.64 -3.26 -5.09
CA TRP A 199 11.30 -2.24 -5.90
C TRP A 199 12.76 -2.03 -5.47
N LEU A 200 13.69 -2.30 -6.38
CA LEU A 200 15.14 -2.12 -6.14
C LEU A 200 15.55 -0.65 -6.04
N ASN A 201 14.95 0.21 -6.85
CA ASN A 201 15.19 1.65 -6.89
C ASN A 201 14.01 2.38 -7.55
N VAL A 202 14.03 3.72 -7.51
CA VAL A 202 12.96 4.58 -8.06
C VAL A 202 12.73 4.32 -9.56
N TYR A 203 13.80 4.14 -10.34
CA TYR A 203 13.69 3.88 -11.77
C TYR A 203 12.99 2.55 -12.06
N HIS A 204 13.33 1.51 -11.31
CA HIS A 204 12.69 0.20 -11.40
C HIS A 204 11.20 0.27 -11.02
N ALA A 205 10.85 0.99 -9.96
CA ALA A 205 9.46 1.21 -9.58
C ALA A 205 8.68 1.94 -10.68
N MET A 206 9.21 3.06 -11.18
CA MET A 206 8.54 3.85 -12.23
C MET A 206 8.26 3.01 -13.47
N ASN A 207 9.27 2.35 -14.02
CA ASN A 207 9.14 1.65 -15.29
C ASN A 207 8.33 0.36 -15.20
N ASN A 208 8.47 -0.40 -14.11
CA ASN A 208 7.87 -1.73 -14.02
C ASN A 208 6.55 -1.76 -13.24
N HIS A 209 6.30 -0.79 -12.37
CA HIS A 209 5.08 -0.75 -11.57
C HIS A 209 4.08 0.28 -12.07
N PHE A 210 4.51 1.53 -12.21
CA PHE A 210 3.61 2.65 -12.51
C PHE A 210 3.26 2.74 -13.99
N PHE A 211 4.25 2.58 -14.87
CA PHE A 211 4.06 2.78 -16.30
C PHE A 211 3.85 1.49 -17.10
N ARG A 212 4.38 0.34 -16.65
CA ARG A 212 4.09 -0.95 -17.30
C ARG A 212 2.72 -1.49 -16.87
N SER A 213 1.83 -1.61 -17.85
CA SER A 213 0.58 -2.34 -17.70
C SER A 213 0.88 -3.84 -17.60
N HIS A 214 0.84 -4.42 -16.41
CA HIS A 214 0.74 -5.87 -16.25
C HIS A 214 -0.70 -6.30 -16.53
N LEU A 215 -1.21 -6.18 -17.77
CA LEU A 215 -2.24 -7.13 -18.19
C LEU A 215 -1.52 -8.48 -18.36
N ASN A 216 -1.86 -9.44 -17.50
CA ASN A 216 -1.41 -10.84 -17.48
C ASN A 216 -0.07 -11.10 -16.77
N CYS A 217 -0.14 -11.80 -15.64
CA CYS A 217 0.86 -12.80 -15.25
C CYS A 217 0.30 -13.71 -14.16
N ALA A 218 -0.66 -14.56 -14.55
CA ALA A 218 -0.53 -15.96 -14.19
C ALA A 218 0.31 -16.57 -15.33
N VAL A 219 1.64 -16.57 -15.14
CA VAL A 219 2.67 -17.38 -15.84
C VAL A 219 2.68 -17.35 -17.38
N GLN A 220 3.85 -17.01 -17.94
CA GLN A 220 4.25 -17.12 -19.36
C GLN A 220 3.50 -16.19 -20.35
N ASP A 221 4.24 -15.19 -20.86
CA ASP A 221 4.24 -14.74 -22.25
C ASP A 221 4.43 -13.22 -22.34
N THR A 222 5.66 -12.85 -22.68
CA THR A 222 6.12 -11.55 -23.13
C THR A 222 5.53 -11.16 -24.49
N MET A 223 4.21 -11.20 -24.65
CA MET A 223 3.53 -10.97 -25.93
C MET A 223 2.17 -10.27 -25.74
N ILE A 224 2.17 -9.12 -25.07
CA ILE A 224 1.18 -8.07 -25.36
C ILE A 224 1.99 -6.89 -25.89
N ASP A 225 1.88 -6.64 -27.19
CA ASP A 225 2.49 -5.47 -27.81
C ASP A 225 1.91 -4.22 -27.15
N LEU A 226 2.78 -3.49 -26.44
CA LEU A 226 2.59 -2.08 -26.16
C LEU A 226 2.40 -1.39 -27.52
N GLN A 227 1.17 -1.03 -27.87
CA GLN A 227 0.91 -0.27 -29.10
C GLN A 227 1.62 1.09 -29.11
N SER A 228 2.07 1.59 -27.95
CA SER A 228 2.93 2.77 -27.85
C SER A 228 3.61 2.87 -26.48
N SER A 229 4.95 2.97 -26.46
CA SER A 229 5.73 3.29 -25.26
C SER A 229 5.41 4.71 -24.74
N TRP A 230 5.76 5.01 -23.49
CA TRP A 230 5.78 6.38 -22.95
C TRP A 230 6.79 7.29 -23.67
N ASP A 231 7.74 6.68 -24.39
CA ASP A 231 8.68 7.36 -25.32
C ASP A 231 7.99 7.92 -26.57
N VAL A 232 6.77 7.47 -26.88
CA VAL A 232 5.99 7.98 -28.01
C VAL A 232 5.19 9.19 -27.55
N SER A 233 5.56 10.37 -28.04
CA SER A 233 5.02 11.67 -27.62
C SER A 233 3.49 11.80 -27.72
N ASN A 234 2.83 11.00 -28.56
CA ASN A 234 1.38 11.02 -28.78
C ASN A 234 0.63 9.84 -28.14
N SER A 235 1.27 9.07 -27.25
CA SER A 235 0.61 7.96 -26.56
C SER A 235 -0.24 8.42 -25.38
N SER A 236 -1.25 7.63 -25.02
CA SER A 236 -1.99 7.82 -23.77
C SER A 236 -1.09 7.73 -22.54
N ASP A 237 -0.02 6.94 -22.61
CA ASP A 237 0.95 6.78 -21.53
C ASP A 237 1.85 8.02 -21.38
N HIS A 238 2.19 8.71 -22.48
CA HIS A 238 2.89 9.99 -22.43
C HIS A 238 2.05 11.08 -21.74
N ARG A 239 0.72 11.06 -21.92
CA ARG A 239 -0.18 11.99 -21.22
C ARG A 239 -0.15 11.82 -19.69
N ILE A 240 0.06 10.59 -19.20
CA ILE A 240 0.21 10.32 -17.76
C ILE A 240 1.43 11.06 -17.18
N ILE A 241 2.51 11.23 -17.97
CA ILE A 241 3.69 12.01 -17.54
C ILE A 241 3.33 13.48 -17.33
N GLY A 242 2.45 14.04 -18.15
CA GLY A 242 1.95 15.41 -17.95
C GLY A 242 1.18 15.54 -16.64
N TYR A 243 0.30 14.58 -16.36
CA TYR A 243 -0.55 14.57 -15.18
C TYR A 243 0.20 14.25 -13.88
N SER A 244 1.30 13.49 -13.96
CA SER A 244 2.06 13.03 -12.79
C SER A 244 2.69 14.16 -11.96
N ARG A 245 2.73 15.40 -12.48
CA ARG A 245 3.13 16.59 -11.73
C ARG A 245 2.28 16.83 -10.48
N ALA A 246 1.03 16.40 -10.51
CA ALA A 246 0.10 16.46 -9.38
C ALA A 246 0.01 15.13 -8.62
N ALA A 247 0.97 14.21 -8.81
CA ALA A 247 0.98 12.91 -8.17
C ALA A 247 2.26 12.67 -7.36
N LEU A 248 2.12 11.99 -6.23
CA LEU A 248 3.21 11.58 -5.36
C LEU A 248 3.00 10.12 -4.95
N ALA A 249 4.00 9.27 -5.13
CA ALA A 249 3.96 7.90 -4.63
C ALA A 249 4.88 7.74 -3.43
N ILE A 250 4.38 7.14 -2.36
CA ILE A 250 5.15 6.69 -1.21
C ILE A 250 5.32 5.18 -1.39
N ILE A 251 6.57 4.78 -1.61
CA ILE A 251 6.97 3.37 -1.75
C ILE A 251 8.09 3.07 -0.77
N PRO A 252 8.09 1.91 -0.12
CA PRO A 252 9.24 1.48 0.64
C PRO A 252 10.32 1.00 -0.33
N THR A 253 11.56 1.42 -0.10
CA THR A 253 12.72 0.93 -0.84
C THR A 253 13.77 0.39 0.13
N PRO A 254 14.46 -0.69 -0.22
CA PRO A 254 15.52 -1.26 0.61
C PRO A 254 16.83 -0.44 0.60
N VAL A 255 16.80 0.84 0.24
CA VAL A 255 18.00 1.61 -0.09
C VAL A 255 18.37 2.60 1.01
N GLU A 256 19.61 2.53 1.47
CA GLU A 256 20.25 3.61 2.23
C GLU A 256 20.28 4.88 1.37
N LEU A 257 19.61 5.94 1.84
CA LEU A 257 19.69 7.27 1.24
C LEU A 257 21.06 7.90 1.53
N ASN A 258 22.13 7.34 1.01
CA ASN A 258 23.39 8.08 0.83
C ASN A 258 23.23 9.01 -0.39
N SER A 259 22.38 10.03 -0.27
CA SER A 259 22.47 11.19 -1.14
C SER A 259 23.16 12.30 -0.35
N GLU A 260 24.34 12.72 -0.80
CA GLU A 260 25.08 13.86 -0.23
C GLU A 260 24.40 15.22 -0.52
N ARG A 261 23.08 15.28 -0.61
CA ARG A 261 22.33 16.52 -0.88
C ARG A 261 21.10 16.66 0.02
N CYS A 262 21.36 16.66 1.32
CA CYS A 262 20.63 17.45 2.30
C CYS A 262 21.67 18.09 3.23
N ARG A 263 22.31 19.16 2.77
CA ARG A 263 23.00 20.17 3.57
C ARG A 263 22.47 21.53 3.15
#